data_AF-A0A7W9JB90-F1
#
_entry.id   AF-A0A7W9JB90-F1
#
_cell.length_a   1.000
_cell.length_b   1.000
_cell.length_c   1.000
_cell.angle_alpha   90.00
_cell.angle_beta   90.00
_cell.angle_gamma   90.00
#
_symmetry.space_group_name_H-M   'P 1'
#
loop_
_entity.id
_entity.type
_entity.pdbx_description
1 polymer ?
#
loop_
_entity_poly.entity_id
_entity_poly.type
_entity_poly.pdbx_seq_one_letter_code
_entity_poly.pdbx_strand_id
1 'polypeptide(L)'
;MDTDQSVVLPHRFTGRTSGATLLKLSCARPRPGRPFGADAVARLTADGLLGQVLWSTTCTATDVSWANFQQLRDSGLFLAQVDLGGAAGDPARVRELVLAVQILRSLGILVEYDLDLFAGTPRFAGVRDKVAMLRAMVGDGSTPAYFTTAAIVADCSPWLAGYRQRLDPAVQPWLGAGGLSQQLSEAWAEILLAERLLLGLRGGAAHRIALQRLTLRSNTELLNLVATSAREFETSGGTRLLDDELVGPRAELLTQTMLALRNRFWAANKHVVPGPVAAYGG
;
A
#
# COMPACT_ATOMS: atom_id res chain seq x y z
N MET A 1 13.88 -10.19 33.29
CA MET A 1 12.65 -10.64 32.59
C MET A 1 12.18 -9.47 31.76
N ASP A 2 12.66 -9.40 30.53
CA ASP A 2 12.37 -8.29 29.63
C ASP A 2 11.02 -8.55 28.96
N THR A 3 10.08 -7.62 29.08
CA THR A 3 8.70 -7.81 28.67
C THR A 3 8.61 -7.69 27.15
N ASP A 4 8.20 -8.79 26.52
CA ASP A 4 7.91 -8.93 25.10
C ASP A 4 6.64 -8.11 24.75
N GLN A 5 6.80 -6.77 24.65
CA GLN A 5 5.70 -5.85 24.36
C GLN A 5 5.30 -5.92 22.88
N SER A 6 4.59 -6.99 22.55
CA SER A 6 3.75 -7.07 21.36
C SER A 6 2.45 -6.34 21.66
N VAL A 7 2.33 -5.10 21.18
CA VAL A 7 1.08 -4.33 21.34
C VAL A 7 0.11 -4.79 20.25
N VAL A 8 -0.98 -5.44 20.67
CA VAL A 8 -2.14 -5.73 19.81
C VAL A 8 -3.07 -4.52 19.90
N LEU A 9 -3.17 -3.76 18.82
CA LEU A 9 -4.16 -2.68 18.74
C LEU A 9 -5.36 -3.21 17.93
N PRO A 10 -6.52 -3.42 18.56
CA PRO A 10 -7.74 -3.69 17.81
C PRO A 10 -8.10 -2.43 17.03
N HIS A 11 -8.02 -2.50 15.70
CA HIS A 11 -8.50 -1.43 14.84
C HIS A 11 -9.84 -1.87 14.27
N ARG A 12 -10.93 -1.33 14.82
CA ARG A 12 -12.28 -1.59 14.34
C ARG A 12 -12.48 -0.81 13.04
N PHE A 13 -12.64 -1.51 11.93
CA PHE A 13 -13.17 -0.89 10.72
C PHE A 13 -14.65 -0.62 10.98
N THR A 14 -15.01 0.63 11.23
CA THR A 14 -16.40 1.07 11.36
C THR A 14 -16.97 1.29 9.95
N GLY A 15 -17.16 0.19 9.22
CA GLY A 15 -17.80 0.15 7.91
C GLY A 15 -18.34 -1.26 7.73
N ARG A 16 -19.64 -1.37 7.38
CA ARG A 16 -20.48 -2.57 7.56
C ARG A 16 -19.91 -3.84 6.90
N THR A 17 -19.11 -4.56 7.66
CA THR A 17 -18.78 -5.97 7.41
C THR A 17 -19.29 -6.78 8.60
N SER A 18 -20.15 -7.73 8.30
CA SER A 18 -20.82 -8.72 9.14
C SER A 18 -19.98 -9.27 10.31
N GLY A 19 -19.83 -8.52 11.39
CA GLY A 19 -19.24 -8.99 12.66
C GLY A 19 -17.73 -9.31 12.65
N ALA A 20 -17.00 -9.13 11.54
CA ALA A 20 -15.57 -9.40 11.49
C ALA A 20 -14.78 -8.37 12.32
N THR A 21 -13.97 -8.86 13.26
CA THR A 21 -12.99 -8.02 13.98
C THR A 21 -11.69 -8.02 13.20
N LEU A 22 -11.09 -6.84 13.03
CA LEU A 22 -9.78 -6.68 12.40
C LEU A 22 -8.73 -6.39 13.48
N LEU A 23 -7.65 -7.16 13.49
CA LEU A 23 -6.54 -6.99 14.44
C LEU A 23 -5.28 -6.59 13.70
N LYS A 24 -4.60 -5.53 14.15
CA LYS A 24 -3.24 -5.21 13.72
C LYS A 24 -2.26 -5.84 14.71
N LEU A 25 -1.45 -6.77 14.24
CA LEU A 25 -0.41 -7.44 15.03
C LEU A 25 0.96 -6.91 14.59
N SER A 26 1.83 -6.58 15.54
CA SER A 26 3.20 -6.17 15.26
C SER A 26 4.17 -7.22 15.78
N CYS A 27 5.03 -7.76 14.92
CA CYS A 27 6.10 -8.66 15.33
C CYS A 27 7.36 -7.81 15.58
N ALA A 28 7.73 -7.64 16.85
CA ALA A 28 8.78 -6.68 17.22
C ALA A 28 10.21 -7.14 16.88
N ARG A 29 10.48 -8.44 16.71
CA ARG A 29 11.84 -8.96 16.39
C ARG A 29 11.82 -10.29 15.63
N PRO A 30 12.76 -10.50 14.68
CA PRO A 30 13.05 -11.84 14.15
C PRO A 30 13.59 -12.75 15.27
N ARG A 31 13.06 -13.98 15.35
CA ARG A 31 13.55 -15.02 16.26
C ARG A 31 14.13 -16.16 15.44
N PRO A 32 15.45 -16.41 15.48
CA PRO A 32 16.05 -17.49 14.70
C PRO A 32 15.45 -18.84 15.10
N GLY A 33 15.06 -19.64 14.10
CA GLY A 33 14.53 -20.99 14.28
C GLY A 33 13.01 -21.11 14.46
N ARG A 34 12.24 -20.01 14.42
CA ARG A 34 10.77 -20.07 14.39
C ARG A 34 10.21 -19.44 13.10
N PRO A 35 9.16 -20.04 12.49
CA PRO A 35 8.47 -19.41 11.37
C PRO A 35 7.91 -18.04 11.76
N PHE A 36 8.03 -17.07 10.85
CA PHE A 36 7.43 -15.76 11.01
C PHE A 36 5.92 -15.87 11.27
N GLY A 37 5.38 -15.10 12.22
CA GLY A 37 3.97 -15.11 12.57
C GLY A 37 3.48 -16.32 13.38
N ALA A 38 4.33 -17.31 13.73
CA ALA A 38 3.92 -18.46 14.53
C ALA A 38 3.33 -18.07 15.90
N ASP A 39 3.91 -17.05 16.57
CA ASP A 39 3.41 -16.55 17.85
C ASP A 39 2.03 -15.87 17.71
N ALA A 40 1.77 -15.20 16.58
CA ALA A 40 0.47 -14.61 16.27
C ALA A 40 -0.60 -15.69 16.07
N VAL A 41 -0.28 -16.72 15.30
CA VAL A 41 -1.18 -17.87 15.08
C VAL A 41 -1.46 -18.60 16.40
N ALA A 42 -0.43 -18.85 17.21
CA ALA A 42 -0.58 -19.50 18.51
C ALA A 42 -1.50 -18.71 19.46
N ARG A 43 -1.37 -17.37 19.50
CA ARG A 43 -2.25 -16.50 20.28
C ARG A 43 -3.68 -16.51 19.76
N LEU A 44 -3.88 -16.34 18.44
CA LEU A 44 -5.22 -16.43 17.83
C LEU A 44 -5.88 -17.79 18.07
N THR A 45 -5.08 -18.85 18.13
CA THR A 45 -5.55 -20.21 18.44
C THR A 45 -5.94 -20.33 19.91
N ALA A 46 -5.08 -19.86 20.83
CA ALA A 46 -5.35 -19.87 22.26
C ALA A 46 -6.61 -19.07 22.63
N ASP A 47 -6.86 -17.97 21.93
CA ASP A 47 -8.03 -17.11 22.14
C ASP A 47 -9.28 -17.61 21.39
N GLY A 48 -9.19 -18.71 20.62
CA GLY A 48 -10.31 -19.25 19.84
C GLY A 48 -10.76 -18.39 18.66
N LEU A 49 -9.89 -17.48 18.20
CA LEU A 49 -10.19 -16.46 17.17
C LEU A 49 -9.75 -16.87 15.75
N LEU A 50 -9.04 -18.00 15.61
CA LEU A 50 -8.58 -18.47 14.31
C LEU A 50 -9.77 -18.75 13.37
N GLY A 51 -9.73 -18.16 12.17
CA GLY A 51 -10.82 -18.24 11.19
C GLY A 51 -12.02 -17.31 11.47
N GLN A 52 -12.06 -16.64 12.63
CA GLN A 52 -13.09 -15.66 12.98
C GLN A 52 -12.62 -14.20 12.81
N VAL A 53 -11.31 -14.02 12.66
CA VAL A 53 -10.64 -12.73 12.62
C VAL A 53 -9.77 -12.62 11.38
N LEU A 54 -9.79 -11.45 10.77
CA LEU A 54 -8.82 -11.05 9.77
C LEU A 54 -7.77 -10.17 10.42
N TRP A 55 -6.50 -10.37 10.09
CA TRP A 55 -5.41 -9.64 10.74
C TRP A 55 -4.30 -9.21 9.78
N SER A 56 -3.50 -8.25 10.22
CA SER A 56 -2.35 -7.71 9.49
C SER A 56 -1.06 -7.81 10.30
N THR A 57 0.08 -7.78 9.60
CA THR A 57 1.42 -7.92 10.20
C THR A 57 2.45 -6.99 9.56
N THR A 58 3.61 -6.83 10.21
CA THR A 58 4.78 -6.13 9.69
C THR A 58 5.94 -7.10 9.46
N CYS A 59 6.58 -7.09 8.29
CA CYS A 59 7.68 -8.00 7.97
C CYS A 59 8.80 -7.35 7.14
N THR A 60 9.95 -7.99 7.09
CA THR A 60 11.03 -7.70 6.14
C THR A 60 10.92 -8.61 4.91
N ALA A 61 11.60 -8.29 3.81
CA ALA A 61 11.62 -9.13 2.62
C ALA A 61 12.16 -10.56 2.91
N THR A 62 13.14 -10.68 3.81
CA THR A 62 13.74 -11.96 4.23
C THR A 62 12.80 -12.86 5.03
N ASP A 63 11.77 -12.30 5.67
CA ASP A 63 10.79 -13.09 6.41
C ASP A 63 9.81 -13.84 5.48
N VAL A 64 9.68 -13.37 4.23
CA VAL A 64 8.65 -13.84 3.30
C VAL A 64 9.08 -15.13 2.60
N SER A 65 8.41 -16.21 2.96
CA SER A 65 8.46 -17.47 2.22
C SER A 65 7.04 -17.94 1.90
N TRP A 66 6.90 -18.68 0.79
CA TRP A 66 5.59 -19.18 0.35
C TRP A 66 4.89 -20.00 1.42
N ALA A 67 5.56 -21.04 1.94
CA ALA A 67 4.96 -21.99 2.88
C ALA A 67 4.50 -21.30 4.17
N ASN A 68 5.31 -20.40 4.73
CA ASN A 68 4.96 -19.68 5.95
C ASN A 68 3.77 -18.76 5.71
N PHE A 69 3.82 -17.91 4.66
CA PHE A 69 2.75 -16.94 4.43
C PHE A 69 1.45 -17.58 3.92
N GLN A 70 1.51 -18.74 3.28
CA GLN A 70 0.32 -19.53 2.97
C GLN A 70 -0.41 -19.93 4.26
N GLN A 71 0.31 -20.48 5.24
CA GLN A 71 -0.26 -20.84 6.53
C GLN A 71 -0.83 -19.62 7.28
N LEU A 72 -0.12 -18.48 7.26
CA LEU A 72 -0.61 -17.25 7.87
C LEU A 72 -1.90 -16.75 7.19
N ARG A 73 -1.96 -16.80 5.86
CA ARG A 73 -3.14 -16.43 5.07
C ARG A 73 -4.33 -17.31 5.41
N ASP A 74 -4.13 -18.62 5.50
CA ASP A 74 -5.16 -19.58 5.88
C ASP A 74 -5.62 -19.37 7.33
N SER A 75 -4.76 -18.78 8.16
CA SER A 75 -5.06 -18.36 9.54
C SER A 75 -5.67 -16.95 9.64
N GLY A 76 -6.02 -16.31 8.53
CA GLY A 76 -6.71 -15.00 8.50
C GLY A 76 -5.83 -13.80 8.18
N LEU A 77 -4.54 -13.96 7.87
CA LEU A 77 -3.71 -12.85 7.40
C LEU A 77 -4.25 -12.32 6.06
N PHE A 78 -4.48 -11.02 5.97
CA PHE A 78 -4.97 -10.37 4.73
C PHE A 78 -4.10 -9.22 4.26
N LEU A 79 -3.25 -8.66 5.12
CA LEU A 79 -2.40 -7.50 4.83
C LEU A 79 -1.02 -7.65 5.49
N ALA A 80 0.04 -7.40 4.74
CA ALA A 80 1.41 -7.35 5.23
C ALA A 80 2.03 -5.99 4.93
N GLN A 81 2.50 -5.31 5.97
CA GLN A 81 3.29 -4.09 5.89
C GLN A 81 4.77 -4.49 5.74
N VAL A 82 5.35 -4.26 4.57
CA VAL A 82 6.71 -4.66 4.22
C VAL A 82 7.67 -3.50 4.45
N ASP A 83 8.74 -3.76 5.21
CA ASP A 83 9.83 -2.81 5.40
C ASP A 83 10.69 -2.70 4.12
N LEU A 84 10.92 -1.46 3.67
CA LEU A 84 11.72 -1.15 2.49
C LEU A 84 13.15 -0.72 2.85
N GLY A 85 13.49 -0.71 4.14
CA GLY A 85 14.69 -0.14 4.72
C GLY A 85 15.99 -0.53 4.00
N GLY A 86 16.61 0.45 3.36
CA GLY A 86 17.92 0.32 2.71
C GLY A 86 17.94 -0.55 1.46
N ALA A 87 16.80 -0.86 0.85
CA ALA A 87 16.76 -1.59 -0.42
C ALA A 87 17.06 -0.69 -1.63
N ALA A 88 16.66 0.59 -1.58
CA ALA A 88 16.87 1.52 -2.69
C ALA A 88 18.37 1.68 -3.03
N GLY A 89 18.70 1.55 -4.32
CA GLY A 89 20.08 1.64 -4.82
C GLY A 89 20.87 0.33 -4.76
N ASP A 90 20.33 -0.73 -4.12
CA ASP A 90 20.92 -2.06 -4.09
C ASP A 90 20.09 -3.06 -4.93
N PRO A 91 20.55 -3.45 -6.14
CA PRO A 91 19.80 -4.35 -7.01
C PRO A 91 19.46 -5.71 -6.39
N ALA A 92 20.31 -6.23 -5.50
CA ALA A 92 20.06 -7.53 -4.85
C ALA A 92 18.91 -7.42 -3.85
N ARG A 93 18.92 -6.37 -3.01
CA ARG A 93 17.84 -6.11 -2.05
C ARG A 93 16.53 -5.71 -2.72
N VAL A 94 16.57 -4.91 -3.79
CA VAL A 94 15.37 -4.63 -4.59
C VAL A 94 14.78 -5.91 -5.17
N ARG A 95 15.62 -6.82 -5.69
CA ARG A 95 15.15 -8.10 -6.22
C ARG A 95 14.50 -8.97 -5.14
N GLU A 96 15.12 -9.07 -3.97
CA GLU A 96 14.56 -9.80 -2.83
C GLU A 96 13.20 -9.25 -2.42
N LEU A 97 13.09 -7.93 -2.32
CA LEU A 97 11.84 -7.22 -2.03
C LEU A 97 10.76 -7.48 -3.07
N VAL A 98 11.09 -7.42 -4.36
CA VAL A 98 10.15 -7.72 -5.46
C VAL A 98 9.65 -9.16 -5.38
N LEU A 99 10.53 -10.13 -5.09
CA LEU A 99 10.14 -11.52 -4.91
C LEU A 99 9.21 -11.72 -3.71
N ALA A 100 9.53 -11.11 -2.57
CA ALA A 100 8.69 -11.14 -1.37
C ALA A 100 7.28 -10.59 -1.67
N VAL A 101 7.21 -9.44 -2.34
CA VAL A 101 5.96 -8.80 -2.74
C VAL A 101 5.16 -9.69 -3.71
N GLN A 102 5.82 -10.33 -4.69
CA GLN A 102 5.16 -11.27 -5.61
C GLN A 102 4.56 -12.48 -4.88
N ILE A 103 5.28 -13.04 -3.90
CA ILE A 103 4.78 -14.14 -3.07
C ILE A 103 3.51 -13.69 -2.33
N LEU A 104 3.56 -12.56 -1.61
CA LEU A 104 2.40 -12.06 -0.86
C LEU A 104 1.16 -11.88 -1.76
N ARG A 105 1.35 -11.28 -2.94
CA ARG A 105 0.29 -11.05 -3.92
C ARG A 105 -0.34 -12.34 -4.44
N SER A 106 0.50 -13.30 -4.80
CA SER A 106 0.03 -14.59 -5.31
C SER A 106 -0.77 -15.40 -4.28
N LEU A 107 -0.55 -15.15 -2.98
CA LEU A 107 -1.32 -15.70 -1.87
C LEU A 107 -2.61 -14.91 -1.58
N GLY A 108 -2.85 -13.80 -2.28
CA GLY A 108 -3.97 -12.90 -2.00
C GLY A 108 -3.82 -12.21 -0.64
N ILE A 109 -2.61 -11.73 -0.34
CA ILE A 109 -2.31 -10.85 0.79
C ILE A 109 -1.99 -9.46 0.23
N LEU A 110 -2.64 -8.43 0.77
CA LEU A 110 -2.34 -7.04 0.42
C LEU A 110 -0.97 -6.65 0.95
N VAL A 111 -0.32 -5.74 0.23
CA VAL A 111 0.99 -5.21 0.59
C VAL A 111 0.84 -3.73 0.87
N GLU A 112 1.28 -3.31 2.04
CA GLU A 112 1.50 -1.92 2.40
C GLU A 112 2.98 -1.72 2.73
N TYR A 113 3.42 -0.47 2.75
CA TYR A 113 4.79 -0.11 3.08
C TYR A 113 4.85 1.38 3.41
N ASP A 114 5.87 1.74 4.20
CA ASP A 114 6.18 3.15 4.47
C ASP A 114 7.47 3.52 3.73
N LEU A 115 7.40 4.62 2.98
CA LEU A 115 8.56 5.18 2.30
C LEU A 115 8.54 6.69 2.43
N ASP A 116 9.59 7.27 2.98
CA ASP A 116 9.89 8.68 2.76
C ASP A 116 10.79 8.79 1.52
N LEU A 117 10.34 9.54 0.51
CA LEU A 117 11.06 9.74 -0.74
C LEU A 117 12.42 10.43 -0.53
N PHE A 118 12.57 11.28 0.49
CA PHE A 118 13.78 12.06 0.71
C PHE A 118 14.64 11.59 1.90
N ALA A 119 14.13 10.70 2.76
CA ALA A 119 14.91 10.14 3.87
C ALA A 119 16.26 9.54 3.42
N GLY A 120 17.37 9.94 4.06
CA GLY A 120 18.71 9.43 3.74
C GLY A 120 19.18 9.72 2.30
N THR A 121 18.55 10.68 1.61
CA THR A 121 18.80 10.97 0.19
C THR A 121 19.34 12.40 0.02
N PRO A 122 20.67 12.60 0.02
CA PRO A 122 21.25 13.94 -0.11
C PRO A 122 21.26 14.47 -1.56
N ARG A 123 20.96 13.61 -2.55
CA ARG A 123 21.06 13.90 -4.00
C ARG A 123 19.87 13.32 -4.76
N PHE A 124 19.55 13.89 -5.93
CA PHE A 124 18.50 13.40 -6.81
C PHE A 124 18.65 11.94 -7.24
N ALA A 125 19.89 11.41 -7.27
CA ALA A 125 20.15 10.01 -7.57
C ALA A 125 19.37 9.07 -6.62
N GLY A 126 19.39 9.31 -5.31
CA GLY A 126 18.66 8.45 -4.38
C GLY A 126 17.13 8.59 -4.48
N VAL A 127 16.62 9.74 -4.94
CA VAL A 127 15.19 9.90 -5.26
C VAL A 127 14.84 8.99 -6.43
N ARG A 128 15.66 8.97 -7.48
CA ARG A 128 15.48 8.08 -8.63
C ARG A 128 15.58 6.61 -8.25
N ASP A 129 16.51 6.25 -7.37
CA ASP A 129 16.67 4.87 -6.90
C ASP A 129 15.42 4.37 -6.16
N LYS A 130 14.84 5.22 -5.29
CA LYS A 130 13.57 4.92 -4.62
C LYS A 130 12.40 4.83 -5.58
N VAL A 131 12.32 5.73 -6.56
CA VAL A 131 11.28 5.67 -7.59
C VAL A 131 11.42 4.40 -8.44
N ALA A 132 12.65 4.00 -8.79
CA ALA A 132 12.91 2.77 -9.53
C ALA A 132 12.50 1.54 -8.72
N MET A 133 12.84 1.49 -7.43
CA MET A 133 12.40 0.44 -6.51
C MET A 133 10.86 0.38 -6.43
N LEU A 134 10.20 1.51 -6.24
CA LEU A 134 8.72 1.58 -6.22
C LEU A 134 8.13 1.05 -7.53
N ARG A 135 8.66 1.45 -8.69
CA ARG A 135 8.20 0.94 -9.99
C ARG A 135 8.32 -0.58 -10.09
N ALA A 136 9.43 -1.13 -9.63
CA ALA A 136 9.65 -2.57 -9.65
C ALA A 136 8.65 -3.31 -8.75
N MET A 137 8.31 -2.73 -7.60
CA MET A 137 7.32 -3.30 -6.69
C MET A 137 5.90 -3.15 -7.23
N VAL A 138 5.45 -1.94 -7.56
CA VAL A 138 4.04 -1.63 -7.81
C VAL A 138 3.62 -1.65 -9.29
N GLY A 139 4.53 -2.09 -10.16
CA GLY A 139 4.38 -2.06 -11.61
C GLY A 139 3.35 -3.05 -12.19
N ASP A 140 2.78 -3.94 -11.38
CA ASP A 140 1.67 -4.81 -11.79
C ASP A 140 0.28 -4.23 -11.47
N GLY A 141 0.23 -3.12 -10.74
CA GLY A 141 -1.01 -2.46 -10.33
C GLY A 141 -1.78 -3.17 -9.22
N SER A 142 -1.22 -4.16 -8.52
CA SER A 142 -1.93 -4.78 -7.38
C SER A 142 -1.76 -4.04 -6.05
N THR A 143 -0.90 -3.01 -6.04
CA THR A 143 -0.61 -2.19 -4.87
C THR A 143 -0.51 -0.72 -5.32
N PRO A 144 -1.22 0.22 -4.67
CA PRO A 144 -1.07 1.64 -4.98
C PRO A 144 0.33 2.15 -4.60
N ALA A 145 0.91 2.99 -5.43
CA ALA A 145 2.13 3.70 -5.11
C ALA A 145 1.85 4.73 -4.01
N TYR A 146 2.59 4.64 -2.91
CA TYR A 146 2.55 5.61 -1.83
C TYR A 146 3.97 5.99 -1.40
N PHE A 147 4.15 7.22 -0.94
CA PHE A 147 5.34 7.70 -0.24
C PHE A 147 5.01 8.99 0.50
N THR A 148 5.87 9.41 1.42
CA THR A 148 5.83 10.72 2.05
C THR A 148 6.95 11.60 1.50
N THR A 149 6.75 12.90 1.63
CA THR A 149 7.68 13.95 1.20
C THR A 149 8.14 14.75 2.41
N ALA A 150 8.55 14.07 3.48
CA ALA A 150 8.92 14.73 4.72
C ALA A 150 10.08 15.73 4.53
N ALA A 151 10.23 16.65 5.48
CA ALA A 151 11.32 17.61 5.45
C ALA A 151 12.67 16.90 5.51
N ILE A 152 13.63 17.37 4.72
CA ILE A 152 14.98 16.79 4.68
C ILE A 152 15.71 17.23 5.95
N VAL A 153 16.06 16.28 6.81
CA VAL A 153 16.71 16.54 8.11
C VAL A 153 18.24 16.68 7.98
N ALA A 154 18.83 16.07 6.95
CA ALA A 154 20.28 16.09 6.72
C ALA A 154 20.70 17.20 5.75
N ASP A 155 21.99 17.55 5.76
CA ASP A 155 22.58 18.45 4.77
C ASP A 155 22.33 17.91 3.35
N CYS A 156 21.57 18.66 2.56
CA CYS A 156 21.25 18.34 1.18
C CYS A 156 21.49 19.57 0.29
N SER A 157 21.54 19.36 -1.02
CA SER A 157 21.70 20.49 -1.94
C SER A 157 20.47 21.42 -1.87
N PRO A 158 20.66 22.75 -1.97
CA PRO A 158 19.54 23.70 -2.01
C PRO A 158 18.54 23.39 -3.14
N TRP A 159 19.02 22.77 -4.22
CA TRP A 159 18.21 22.35 -5.35
C TRP A 159 17.29 21.19 -5.00
N LEU A 160 17.78 20.20 -4.24
CA LEU A 160 16.94 19.10 -3.78
C LEU A 160 15.89 19.57 -2.77
N ALA A 161 16.28 20.49 -1.87
CA ALA A 161 15.34 21.12 -0.94
C ALA A 161 14.24 21.91 -1.67
N GLY A 162 14.62 22.72 -2.67
CA GLY A 162 13.67 23.46 -3.51
C GLY A 162 12.76 22.55 -4.32
N TYR A 163 13.30 21.45 -4.86
CA TYR A 163 12.50 20.43 -5.54
C TYR A 163 11.46 19.81 -4.60
N ARG A 164 11.87 19.40 -3.39
CA ARG A 164 10.95 18.84 -2.38
C ARG A 164 9.80 19.79 -2.06
N GLN A 165 10.09 21.08 -1.88
CA GLN A 165 9.08 22.10 -1.60
C GLN A 165 8.02 22.24 -2.71
N ARG A 166 8.42 22.05 -3.98
CA ARG A 166 7.49 22.08 -5.11
C ARG A 166 6.77 20.76 -5.34
N LEU A 167 7.44 19.63 -5.07
CA LEU A 167 6.87 18.30 -5.24
C LEU A 167 5.75 18.03 -4.23
N ASP A 168 5.97 18.42 -2.97
CA ASP A 168 5.07 18.16 -1.85
C ASP A 168 3.60 18.56 -2.11
N PRO A 169 3.28 19.80 -2.55
CA PRO A 169 1.92 20.16 -2.92
C PRO A 169 1.44 19.47 -4.21
N ALA A 170 2.33 19.29 -5.20
CA ALA A 170 1.96 18.71 -6.50
C ALA A 170 1.49 17.25 -6.38
N VAL A 171 1.99 16.48 -5.41
CA VAL A 171 1.59 15.08 -5.23
C VAL A 171 0.39 14.90 -4.30
N GLN A 172 -0.11 15.95 -3.66
CA GLN A 172 -1.26 15.87 -2.73
C GLN A 172 -2.53 15.25 -3.34
N PRO A 173 -2.86 15.46 -4.64
CA PRO A 173 -4.00 14.77 -5.24
C PRO A 173 -3.90 13.23 -5.18
N TRP A 174 -2.69 12.66 -5.12
CA TRP A 174 -2.47 11.22 -4.90
C TRP A 174 -2.31 10.86 -3.43
N LEU A 175 -1.52 11.64 -2.68
CA LEU A 175 -0.95 11.24 -1.39
C LEU A 175 -1.56 11.95 -0.18
N GLY A 176 -2.33 13.01 -0.40
CA GLY A 176 -2.97 13.78 0.66
C GLY A 176 -4.09 13.00 1.36
N ALA A 177 -4.71 13.63 2.36
CA ALA A 177 -5.85 13.03 3.06
C ALA A 177 -6.99 12.74 2.08
N GLY A 178 -7.39 11.47 1.95
CA GLY A 178 -8.37 11.06 0.95
C GLY A 178 -7.84 11.11 -0.49
N GLY A 179 -6.52 11.18 -0.70
CA GLY A 179 -5.90 11.15 -2.01
C GLY A 179 -6.12 9.83 -2.74
N LEU A 180 -5.87 9.81 -4.06
CA LEU A 180 -6.14 8.66 -4.91
C LEU A 180 -5.46 7.36 -4.43
N SER A 181 -4.22 7.42 -3.91
CA SER A 181 -3.52 6.22 -3.44
C SER A 181 -4.21 5.58 -2.23
N GLN A 182 -4.72 6.40 -1.30
CA GLN A 182 -5.51 5.91 -0.18
C GLN A 182 -6.82 5.28 -0.66
N GLN A 183 -7.55 5.96 -1.55
CA GLN A 183 -8.83 5.45 -2.06
C GLN A 183 -8.65 4.13 -2.84
N LEU A 184 -7.55 3.97 -3.58
CA LEU A 184 -7.20 2.71 -4.23
C LEU A 184 -6.86 1.61 -3.22
N SER A 185 -6.16 1.93 -2.13
CA SER A 185 -5.87 0.97 -1.06
C SER A 185 -7.17 0.47 -0.42
N GLU A 186 -8.09 1.38 -0.10
CA GLU A 186 -9.41 1.06 0.42
C GLU A 186 -10.20 0.17 -0.55
N ALA A 187 -10.20 0.48 -1.86
CA ALA A 187 -10.89 -0.34 -2.86
C ALA A 187 -10.29 -1.77 -2.96
N TRP A 188 -8.97 -1.91 -2.83
CA TRP A 188 -8.30 -3.22 -2.81
C TRP A 188 -8.65 -4.02 -1.54
N ALA A 189 -8.68 -3.36 -0.39
CA ALA A 189 -9.15 -3.96 0.86
C ALA A 189 -10.62 -4.41 0.73
N GLU A 190 -11.48 -3.57 0.20
CA GLU A 190 -12.89 -3.87 0.01
C GLU A 190 -13.14 -5.14 -0.80
N ILE A 191 -12.54 -5.25 -2.00
CA ILE A 191 -12.75 -6.43 -2.84
C ILE A 191 -12.19 -7.70 -2.18
N LEU A 192 -11.03 -7.61 -1.53
CA LEU A 192 -10.42 -8.76 -0.86
C LEU A 192 -11.27 -9.25 0.30
N LEU A 193 -11.72 -8.32 1.15
CA LEU A 193 -12.58 -8.62 2.29
C LEU A 193 -13.94 -9.14 1.82
N ALA A 194 -14.53 -8.54 0.78
CA ALA A 194 -15.79 -8.99 0.21
C ALA A 194 -15.71 -10.43 -0.30
N GLU A 195 -14.63 -10.80 -1.00
CA GLU A 195 -14.44 -12.17 -1.49
C GLU A 195 -14.25 -13.20 -0.37
N ARG A 196 -13.68 -12.78 0.77
CA ARG A 196 -13.49 -13.68 1.92
C ARG A 196 -14.75 -13.81 2.77
N LEU A 197 -15.55 -12.75 2.89
CA LEU A 197 -16.63 -12.66 3.87
C LEU A 197 -18.03 -12.78 3.27
N LEU A 198 -18.23 -12.44 1.99
CA LEU A 198 -19.54 -12.39 1.36
C LEU A 198 -19.73 -13.55 0.39
N LEU A 199 -20.79 -14.33 0.61
CA LEU A 199 -21.22 -15.36 -0.32
C LEU A 199 -22.00 -14.72 -1.48
N GLY A 200 -21.80 -15.23 -2.71
CA GLY A 200 -22.56 -14.80 -3.89
C GLY A 200 -22.10 -13.48 -4.52
N LEU A 201 -20.88 -13.02 -4.23
CA LEU A 201 -20.30 -11.82 -4.83
C LEU A 201 -20.24 -11.92 -6.36
N ARG A 202 -20.87 -10.97 -7.05
CA ARG A 202 -20.92 -10.92 -8.51
C ARG A 202 -19.81 -10.04 -9.07
N GLY A 203 -19.12 -10.54 -10.09
CA GLY A 203 -18.17 -9.75 -10.87
C GLY A 203 -16.86 -9.40 -10.16
N GLY A 204 -16.50 -10.09 -9.07
CA GLY A 204 -15.27 -9.80 -8.31
C GLY A 204 -13.99 -9.85 -9.15
N ALA A 205 -13.84 -10.86 -10.01
CA ALA A 205 -12.69 -10.97 -10.92
C ALA A 205 -12.61 -9.80 -11.92
N ALA A 206 -13.74 -9.43 -12.53
CA ALA A 206 -13.78 -8.30 -13.47
C ALA A 206 -13.48 -6.97 -12.78
N HIS A 207 -13.98 -6.77 -11.54
CA HIS A 207 -13.68 -5.61 -10.73
C HIS A 207 -12.19 -5.54 -10.36
N ARG A 208 -11.58 -6.66 -9.94
CA ARG A 208 -10.14 -6.76 -9.66
C ARG A 208 -9.30 -6.36 -10.87
N ILE A 209 -9.61 -6.88 -12.06
CA ILE A 209 -8.87 -6.55 -13.29
C ILE A 209 -8.99 -5.05 -13.60
N ALA A 210 -10.18 -4.47 -13.46
CA ALA A 210 -10.39 -3.05 -13.69
C ALA A 210 -9.64 -2.19 -12.66
N LEU A 211 -9.68 -2.58 -11.38
CA LEU A 211 -8.96 -1.90 -10.30
C LEU A 211 -7.45 -1.98 -10.52
N GLN A 212 -6.92 -3.15 -10.89
CA GLN A 212 -5.51 -3.35 -11.21
C GLN A 212 -5.03 -2.45 -12.35
N ARG A 213 -5.82 -2.33 -13.43
CA ARG A 213 -5.49 -1.42 -14.54
C ARG A 213 -5.49 0.04 -14.11
N LEU A 214 -6.45 0.44 -13.28
CA LEU A 214 -6.54 1.80 -12.76
C LEU A 214 -5.38 2.12 -11.82
N THR A 215 -5.07 1.22 -10.89
CA THR A 215 -3.91 1.34 -10.00
C THR A 215 -2.62 1.41 -10.79
N LEU A 216 -2.42 0.54 -11.80
CA LEU A 216 -1.25 0.58 -12.68
C LEU A 216 -1.10 1.95 -13.36
N ARG A 217 -2.20 2.49 -13.90
CA ARG A 217 -2.21 3.81 -14.53
C ARG A 217 -1.87 4.90 -13.53
N SER A 218 -2.50 4.90 -12.36
CA SER A 218 -2.22 5.86 -11.28
C SER A 218 -0.75 5.83 -10.85
N ASN A 219 -0.21 4.64 -10.60
CA ASN A 219 1.19 4.43 -10.23
C ASN A 219 2.13 4.96 -11.31
N THR A 220 1.82 4.67 -12.58
CA THR A 220 2.62 5.12 -13.71
C THR A 220 2.65 6.64 -13.82
N GLU A 221 1.50 7.30 -13.70
CA GLU A 221 1.40 8.76 -13.74
C GLU A 221 2.18 9.41 -12.59
N LEU A 222 1.95 8.97 -11.35
CA LEU A 222 2.63 9.51 -10.16
C LEU A 222 4.15 9.31 -10.23
N LEU A 223 4.61 8.09 -10.56
CA LEU A 223 6.04 7.79 -10.59
C LEU A 223 6.73 8.41 -11.80
N ASN A 224 6.01 8.63 -12.92
CA ASN A 224 6.53 9.40 -14.07
C ASN A 224 6.64 10.88 -13.71
N LEU A 225 5.64 11.45 -13.05
CA LEU A 225 5.67 12.83 -12.56
C LEU A 225 6.95 13.05 -11.75
N VAL A 226 7.14 12.27 -10.69
CA VAL A 226 8.31 12.38 -9.78
C VAL A 226 9.63 12.16 -10.52
N ALA A 227 9.75 11.12 -11.35
CA ALA A 227 11.01 10.80 -12.02
C ALA A 227 11.41 11.89 -13.03
N THR A 228 10.47 12.35 -13.84
CA THR A 228 10.72 13.34 -14.89
C THR A 228 10.94 14.73 -14.28
N SER A 229 10.11 15.14 -13.31
CA SER A 229 10.28 16.42 -12.63
C SER A 229 11.59 16.48 -11.86
N ALA A 230 12.02 15.40 -11.21
CA ALA A 230 13.32 15.33 -10.54
C ALA A 230 14.48 15.56 -11.52
N ARG A 231 14.42 14.96 -12.72
CA ARG A 231 15.47 15.09 -13.75
C ARG A 231 15.53 16.50 -14.36
N GLU A 232 14.37 17.07 -14.68
CA GLU A 232 14.28 18.43 -15.21
C GLU A 232 14.77 19.46 -14.17
N PHE A 233 14.36 19.29 -12.91
CA PHE A 233 14.77 20.18 -11.84
C PHE A 233 16.27 20.09 -11.56
N GLU A 234 16.86 18.89 -11.55
CA GLU A 234 18.31 18.71 -11.40
C GLU A 234 19.11 19.41 -12.51
N THR A 235 18.57 19.44 -13.73
CA THR A 235 19.27 20.00 -14.90
C THR A 235 19.10 21.52 -15.01
N SER A 236 17.91 22.03 -14.71
CA SER A 236 17.52 23.42 -15.04
C SER A 236 17.15 24.28 -13.83
N GLY A 237 17.08 23.69 -12.63
CA GLY A 237 16.67 24.40 -11.41
C GLY A 237 15.16 24.65 -11.31
N GLY A 238 14.38 24.15 -12.26
CA GLY A 238 12.92 24.28 -12.30
C GLY A 238 12.25 23.21 -13.16
N THR A 239 10.93 23.13 -13.05
CA THR A 239 10.09 22.30 -13.92
C THR A 239 8.68 22.87 -13.91
N ARG A 240 7.96 22.78 -15.03
CA ARG A 240 6.52 23.10 -15.08
C ARG A 240 5.64 21.89 -14.83
N LEU A 241 6.22 20.68 -14.82
CA LEU A 241 5.47 19.43 -14.62
C LEU A 241 4.75 19.36 -13.28
N LEU A 242 5.24 20.11 -12.28
CA LEU A 242 4.68 20.20 -10.94
C LEU A 242 3.62 21.30 -10.79
N ASP A 243 3.30 22.02 -11.87
CA ASP A 243 2.30 23.09 -11.84
C ASP A 243 0.90 22.47 -11.71
N ASP A 244 0.07 23.03 -10.82
CA ASP A 244 -1.25 22.48 -10.48
C ASP A 244 -2.17 22.31 -11.71
N GLU A 245 -2.09 23.24 -12.66
CA GLU A 245 -2.83 23.21 -13.92
C GLU A 245 -2.57 21.94 -14.76
N LEU A 246 -1.38 21.34 -14.63
CA LEU A 246 -1.03 20.10 -15.35
C LEU A 246 -1.34 18.85 -14.53
N VAL A 247 -1.30 18.98 -13.20
CA VAL A 247 -1.38 17.85 -12.28
C VAL A 247 -2.81 17.56 -11.85
N GLY A 248 -3.55 18.58 -11.43
CA GLY A 248 -4.92 18.49 -10.92
C GLY A 248 -5.85 17.72 -11.85
N PRO A 249 -5.99 18.10 -13.14
CA PRO A 249 -6.91 17.42 -14.06
C PRO A 249 -6.60 15.93 -14.26
N ARG A 250 -5.32 15.52 -14.18
CA ARG A 250 -4.92 14.12 -14.34
C ARG A 250 -5.34 13.28 -13.14
N ALA A 251 -5.06 13.78 -11.94
CA ALA A 251 -5.43 13.10 -10.70
C ALA A 251 -6.95 13.05 -10.55
N GLU A 252 -7.65 14.15 -10.86
CA GLU A 252 -9.11 14.22 -10.77
C GLU A 252 -9.80 13.16 -11.66
N LEU A 253 -9.37 13.03 -12.92
CA LEU A 253 -9.92 12.03 -13.84
C LEU A 253 -9.76 10.61 -13.30
N LEU A 254 -8.60 10.28 -12.72
CA LEU A 254 -8.34 8.97 -12.14
C LEU A 254 -9.20 8.73 -10.89
N THR A 255 -9.36 9.75 -10.05
CA THR A 255 -10.23 9.71 -8.86
C THR A 255 -11.68 9.48 -9.24
N GLN A 256 -12.21 10.24 -10.20
CA GLN A 256 -13.58 10.05 -10.71
C GLN A 256 -13.76 8.64 -11.28
N THR A 257 -12.77 8.13 -12.01
CA THR A 257 -12.78 6.76 -12.56
C THR A 257 -12.82 5.72 -11.44
N MET A 258 -12.03 5.91 -10.38
CA MET A 258 -11.99 5.03 -9.21
C MET A 258 -13.34 4.99 -8.51
N LEU A 259 -13.91 6.17 -8.23
CA LEU A 259 -15.22 6.29 -7.58
C LEU A 259 -16.32 5.62 -8.40
N ALA A 260 -16.35 5.86 -9.72
CA ALA A 260 -17.30 5.23 -10.61
C ALA A 260 -17.17 3.69 -10.63
N LEU A 261 -15.93 3.18 -10.64
CA LEU A 261 -15.63 1.75 -10.61
C LEU A 261 -16.13 1.10 -9.30
N ARG A 262 -15.82 1.70 -8.15
CA ARG A 262 -16.24 1.25 -6.82
C ARG A 262 -17.76 1.30 -6.66
N ASN A 263 -18.39 2.41 -7.04
CA ASN A 263 -19.85 2.58 -6.96
C ASN A 263 -20.58 1.55 -7.83
N ARG A 264 -20.09 1.28 -9.04
CA ARG A 264 -20.67 0.26 -9.93
C ARG A 264 -20.59 -1.15 -9.32
N PHE A 265 -19.45 -1.49 -8.72
CA PHE A 265 -19.25 -2.79 -8.09
C PHE A 265 -20.21 -3.01 -6.92
N TRP A 266 -20.33 -2.03 -6.03
CA TRP A 266 -21.26 -2.13 -4.91
C TRP A 266 -22.72 -2.05 -5.33
N ALA A 267 -23.05 -1.29 -6.39
CA ALA A 267 -24.40 -1.30 -6.96
C ALA A 267 -24.84 -2.68 -7.44
N ALA A 268 -23.93 -3.45 -8.06
CA ALA A 268 -24.21 -4.82 -8.50
C ALA A 268 -24.34 -5.82 -7.33
N ASN A 269 -23.76 -5.51 -6.18
CA ASN A 269 -23.69 -6.38 -5.01
C ASN A 269 -24.57 -5.91 -3.83
N LYS A 270 -25.49 -4.97 -4.04
CA LYS A 270 -26.43 -4.45 -3.02
C LYS A 270 -27.21 -5.54 -2.26
N HIS A 271 -27.44 -6.69 -2.89
CA HIS A 271 -28.21 -7.80 -2.34
C HIS A 271 -27.46 -8.65 -1.30
N VAL A 272 -26.12 -8.61 -1.30
CA VAL A 272 -25.28 -9.37 -0.35
C VAL A 272 -24.70 -8.49 0.76
N VAL A 273 -24.89 -7.18 0.69
CA VAL A 273 -24.45 -6.22 1.72
C VAL A 273 -25.60 -5.95 2.68
N PRO A 274 -25.50 -6.32 3.97
CA PRO A 274 -26.53 -6.01 4.95
C PRO A 274 -26.54 -4.51 5.30
N GLY A 275 -27.56 -3.79 4.84
CA GLY A 275 -27.88 -2.39 5.20
C GLY A 275 -27.69 -1.35 4.08
N PRO A 276 -28.23 -0.12 4.23
CA PRO A 276 -28.11 0.92 3.21
C PRO A 276 -26.65 1.28 2.89
N VAL A 277 -26.23 1.07 1.65
CA VAL A 277 -24.94 1.56 1.11
C VAL A 277 -25.01 3.07 1.07
N ALA A 278 -24.25 3.76 1.93
CA ALA A 278 -24.05 5.20 1.78
C ALA A 278 -23.33 5.42 0.44
N ALA A 279 -23.92 6.24 -0.44
CA ALA A 279 -23.22 6.64 -1.66
C ALA A 279 -21.95 7.40 -1.24
N TYR A 280 -20.80 7.01 -1.78
CA TYR A 280 -19.57 7.77 -1.60
C TYR A 280 -19.63 9.02 -2.47
N GLY A 281 -19.84 10.18 -1.83
CA GLY A 281 -19.86 11.50 -2.49
C GLY A 281 -21.23 12.16 -2.49
N GLY A 282 -21.45 13.00 -1.47
CA GLY A 282 -22.39 14.11 -1.43
C GLY A 282 -21.69 15.29 -0.79
#